data_AF-A0AAE1FHK1-F1
#
_entry.id   AF-A0AAE1FHK1-F1
#
_cell.length_a   1.000
_cell.length_b   1.000
_cell.length_c   1.000
_cell.angle_alpha   90.00
_cell.angle_beta   90.00
_cell.angle_gamma   90.00
#
_symmetry.space_group_name_H-M   'P 1'
#
loop_
_entity.id
_entity.type
_entity.pdbx_description
1 polymer ?
#
loop_
_entity_poly.entity_id
_entity_poly.type
_entity_poly.pdbx_seq_one_letter_code
_entity_poly.pdbx_strand_id
1 'polypeptide(L)'
;MRRWWRWVACASGWVALVYVFFLAFVTLVSLTDPALTRPHAQQAQVIAARGTWSFGTLRGGRGARLPWCQPLRWLDPPGPATALVSFPGSGNTWVRYLLQQATGYYSGSVYKDYALMKNGFPAESVSNGSVVVVKTHEWGPEMRKVFSRAVLVVRDPYSAIQAEFNRQSGGHIGHAQPDKYTRDGGRYWEKFVTTKALAWMNTTLDWLKFEGPLHLVFYEDLLDNLPEEMRRILEFLDQEVSESNFDCMVRHQDGIYKRRRRPLNFDPFTAKLRALVDRCRRLVDRAVREMLAGGDVSLVVNNMNYANVSKENHNPGDR
;
A
#
# COMPACT_ATOMS: atom_id res chain seq x y z
N MET A 1 25.29 52.17 -40.69
CA MET A 1 24.97 50.74 -40.45
C MET A 1 26.14 49.92 -39.85
N ARG A 2 27.01 50.45 -38.97
CA ARG A 2 28.08 49.66 -38.32
C ARG A 2 28.19 49.81 -36.80
N ARG A 3 27.37 50.65 -36.18
CA ARG A 3 27.40 50.92 -34.73
C ARG A 3 26.43 50.08 -33.90
N TRP A 4 25.42 49.46 -34.52
CA TRP A 4 24.36 48.72 -33.82
C TRP A 4 24.73 47.26 -33.52
N TRP A 5 25.50 46.60 -34.40
CA TRP A 5 25.95 45.22 -34.22
C TRP A 5 26.93 45.00 -33.06
N ARG A 6 27.75 46.03 -32.73
CA ARG A 6 28.69 45.95 -31.61
C ARG A 6 28.01 45.88 -30.24
N TRP A 7 26.83 46.51 -30.10
CA TRP A 7 26.06 46.47 -28.85
C TRP A 7 25.31 45.16 -28.65
N VAL A 8 24.78 44.57 -29.73
CA VAL A 8 24.08 43.28 -29.67
C VAL A 8 25.07 42.13 -29.39
N ALA A 9 26.26 42.14 -29.98
CA ALA A 9 27.30 41.13 -29.72
C ALA A 9 27.91 41.22 -28.31
N CYS A 10 28.03 42.44 -27.75
CA CYS A 10 28.45 42.60 -26.36
C CYS A 10 27.38 42.14 -25.37
N ALA A 11 26.10 42.42 -25.63
CA ALA A 11 25.01 42.02 -24.74
C ALA A 11 24.82 40.48 -24.69
N SER A 12 24.94 39.79 -25.83
CA SER A 12 24.85 38.32 -25.87
C SER A 12 26.07 37.63 -25.27
N GLY A 13 27.28 38.21 -25.40
CA GLY A 13 28.49 37.74 -24.72
C GLY A 13 28.40 37.81 -23.20
N TRP A 14 27.81 38.89 -22.67
CA TRP A 14 27.58 39.04 -21.22
C TRP A 14 26.56 38.05 -20.66
N VAL A 15 25.47 37.78 -21.38
CA VAL A 15 24.47 36.78 -20.96
C VAL A 15 25.05 35.36 -20.95
N ALA A 16 25.85 35.01 -21.96
CA ALA A 16 26.53 33.71 -22.00
C ALA A 16 27.55 33.56 -20.87
N LEU A 17 28.32 34.60 -20.56
CA LEU A 17 29.27 34.60 -19.43
C LEU A 17 28.55 34.44 -18.09
N VAL A 18 27.46 35.17 -17.85
CA VAL A 18 26.67 35.03 -16.62
C VAL A 18 26.07 33.62 -16.48
N TYR A 19 25.62 33.02 -17.59
CA TYR A 19 25.08 31.66 -17.58
C TYR A 19 26.14 30.59 -17.32
N VAL A 20 27.34 30.74 -17.89
CA VAL A 20 28.48 29.84 -17.63
C VAL A 20 28.97 29.98 -16.20
N PHE A 21 29.05 31.19 -15.65
CA PHE A 21 29.38 31.40 -14.24
C PHE A 21 28.31 30.86 -13.30
N PHE A 22 27.03 30.98 -13.65
CA PHE A 22 25.93 30.41 -12.86
C PHE A 22 25.97 28.88 -12.87
N LEU A 23 26.21 28.24 -14.02
CA LEU A 23 26.37 26.79 -14.11
C LEU A 23 27.62 26.29 -13.38
N ALA A 24 28.76 26.98 -13.52
CA ALA A 24 29.98 26.65 -12.78
C ALA A 24 29.78 26.81 -11.27
N PHE A 25 29.04 27.84 -10.82
CA PHE A 25 28.69 28.05 -9.42
C PHE A 25 27.74 26.97 -8.88
N VAL A 26 26.69 26.60 -9.62
CA VAL A 26 25.77 25.51 -9.23
C VAL A 26 26.51 24.16 -9.15
N THR A 27 27.42 23.89 -10.09
CA THR A 27 28.24 22.67 -10.06
C THR A 27 29.23 22.69 -8.90
N LEU A 28 29.85 23.84 -8.59
CA LEU A 28 30.78 23.98 -7.46
C LEU A 28 30.07 23.89 -6.10
N VAL A 29 28.88 24.47 -5.97
CA VAL A 29 28.02 24.34 -4.77
C VAL A 29 27.54 22.89 -4.60
N SER A 30 27.30 22.17 -5.69
CA SER A 30 26.94 20.73 -5.63
C SER A 30 28.13 19.83 -5.29
N LEU A 31 29.36 20.22 -5.66
CA LEU A 31 30.60 19.48 -5.37
C LEU A 31 31.18 19.79 -3.99
N THR A 32 30.74 20.86 -3.35
CA THR A 32 31.16 21.26 -1.99
C THR A 32 30.12 20.94 -0.92
N ASP A 33 29.00 20.32 -1.30
CA ASP A 33 27.99 19.86 -0.36
C ASP A 33 28.56 18.70 0.50
N PRO A 34 28.78 18.89 1.81
CA PRO A 34 29.31 17.84 2.68
C PRO A 34 28.31 16.69 2.90
N ALA A 35 27.11 16.75 2.30
CA ALA A 35 26.05 15.75 2.43
C ALA A 35 26.26 14.47 1.59
N LEU A 36 27.23 14.43 0.66
CA LEU A 36 27.44 13.28 -0.24
C LEU A 36 28.52 12.27 0.22
N THR A 37 29.17 12.45 1.38
CA THR A 37 30.29 11.59 1.82
C THR A 37 30.18 10.98 3.23
N ARG A 38 28.99 10.89 3.84
CA ARG A 38 28.83 10.22 5.14
C ARG A 38 28.10 8.87 5.04
N PRO A 39 28.66 7.77 5.59
CA PRO A 39 27.97 6.49 5.63
C PRO A 39 26.78 6.51 6.58
N HIS A 40 25.79 5.67 6.25
CA HIS A 40 24.53 5.41 6.95
C HIS A 40 24.68 5.21 8.48
N ALA A 41 24.50 6.26 9.28
CA ALA A 41 23.99 6.22 10.66
C ALA A 41 23.89 7.64 11.22
N GLN A 42 22.80 7.93 11.92
CA GLN A 42 22.54 9.15 12.72
C GLN A 42 22.31 10.46 11.95
N GLN A 43 21.04 10.78 11.71
CA GLN A 43 20.54 12.15 11.88
C GLN A 43 19.04 12.10 12.20
N ALA A 44 18.76 12.09 13.51
CA ALA A 44 17.47 12.46 14.06
C ALA A 44 17.55 13.93 14.51
N GLN A 45 16.46 14.67 14.28
CA GLN A 45 16.23 16.09 14.65
C GLN A 45 17.02 17.08 13.76
N VAL A 46 16.44 18.09 13.10
CA VAL A 46 15.36 19.02 13.46
C VAL A 46 14.72 19.54 12.16
N ILE A 47 13.41 19.40 11.96
CA ILE A 47 12.62 20.36 11.15
C ILE A 47 11.40 20.75 11.96
N ALA A 48 11.32 22.05 12.23
CA ALA A 48 10.33 22.70 13.05
C ALA A 48 8.92 22.60 12.45
N ALA A 49 7.96 22.52 13.37
CA ALA A 49 6.53 22.48 13.16
C ALA A 49 6.00 23.58 12.23
N ARG A 50 5.29 23.18 11.17
CA ARG A 50 4.19 23.96 10.57
C ARG A 50 3.04 23.02 10.24
N GLY A 51 1.93 23.20 10.95
CA GLY A 51 0.74 22.35 10.89
C GLY A 51 0.32 21.85 12.27
N THR A 52 0.03 22.78 13.18
CA THR A 52 -0.53 22.48 14.50
C THR A 52 -1.90 21.83 14.35
N TRP A 53 -1.99 20.56 14.71
CA TRP A 53 -3.27 19.91 14.98
C TRP A 53 -3.85 20.54 16.24
N SER A 54 -4.94 21.29 16.09
CA SER A 54 -5.78 21.69 17.22
C SER A 54 -6.47 20.44 17.78
N PHE A 55 -5.80 19.75 18.68
CA PHE A 55 -6.48 18.92 19.66
C PHE A 55 -6.93 19.89 20.76
N GLY A 56 -8.25 20.03 20.91
CA GLY A 56 -8.84 20.67 22.08
C GLY A 56 -8.21 20.10 23.35
N THR A 57 -7.93 21.01 24.27
CA THR A 57 -7.31 20.81 25.58
C THR A 57 -7.89 19.59 26.33
N LEU A 58 -7.21 18.45 26.21
CA LEU A 58 -7.30 17.35 27.17
C LEU A 58 -5.93 17.20 27.82
N ARG A 59 -5.93 17.45 29.14
CA ARG A 59 -4.81 17.22 30.06
C ARG A 59 -4.16 15.85 29.78
N GLY A 60 -2.83 15.84 29.76
CA GLY A 60 -1.92 14.69 29.60
C GLY A 60 -2.56 13.30 29.59
N GLY A 61 -2.80 12.76 28.39
CA GLY A 61 -3.23 11.38 28.19
C GLY A 61 -2.16 10.58 27.45
N ARG A 62 -1.66 9.50 28.07
CA ARG A 62 -0.99 8.42 27.34
C ARG A 62 -1.91 8.02 26.19
N GLY A 63 -1.43 8.08 24.94
CA GLY A 63 -2.20 7.59 23.80
C GLY A 63 -2.76 6.21 24.10
N ALA A 64 -4.04 5.98 23.83
CA ALA A 64 -4.73 4.74 24.15
C ALA A 64 -3.92 3.55 23.58
N ARG A 65 -3.29 2.76 24.46
CA ARG A 65 -2.62 1.52 24.06
C ARG A 65 -3.71 0.56 23.61
N LEU A 66 -3.55 -0.05 22.43
CA LEU A 66 -4.41 -1.13 21.99
C LEU A 66 -4.46 -2.22 23.07
N PRO A 67 -5.67 -2.64 23.53
CA PRO A 67 -5.78 -3.74 24.47
C PRO A 67 -5.48 -5.05 23.73
N TRP A 68 -4.27 -5.57 23.94
CA TRP A 68 -3.88 -6.86 23.40
C TRP A 68 -4.43 -8.00 24.25
N CYS A 69 -4.93 -9.06 23.62
CA CYS A 69 -5.39 -10.27 24.30
C CYS A 69 -4.28 -10.97 25.08
N GLN A 70 -3.04 -10.77 24.66
CA GLN A 70 -1.83 -11.25 25.32
C GLN A 70 -0.64 -10.33 24.98
N PRO A 71 0.45 -10.34 25.77
CA PRO A 71 1.65 -9.56 25.46
C PRO A 71 2.23 -9.97 24.10
N LEU A 72 2.61 -8.96 23.30
CA LEU A 72 3.26 -9.21 22.02
C LEU A 72 4.72 -9.65 22.20
N ARG A 73 5.15 -10.61 21.39
CA ARG A 73 6.49 -11.19 21.41
C ARG A 73 6.99 -11.53 20.00
N TRP A 74 8.29 -11.74 19.87
CA TRP A 74 8.89 -12.27 18.65
C TRP A 74 8.61 -13.77 18.52
N LEU A 75 8.66 -14.29 17.29
CA LEU A 75 8.81 -15.72 17.08
C LEU A 75 10.23 -16.12 17.47
N ASP A 76 10.33 -17.10 18.38
CA ASP A 76 11.59 -17.64 18.86
C ASP A 76 11.48 -19.18 18.97
N PRO A 77 12.20 -19.95 18.15
CA PRO A 77 13.12 -19.49 17.10
C PRO A 77 12.39 -18.81 15.92
N PRO A 78 13.06 -17.93 15.15
CA PRO A 78 12.52 -17.41 13.90
C PRO A 78 12.19 -18.52 12.90
N GLY A 79 11.05 -18.41 12.24
CA GLY A 79 10.61 -19.37 11.21
C GLY A 79 10.93 -18.91 9.77
N PRO A 80 10.37 -19.56 8.75
CA PRO A 80 10.40 -19.05 7.38
C PRO A 80 9.60 -17.74 7.24
N ALA A 81 10.06 -16.81 6.40
CA ALA A 81 9.35 -15.55 6.19
C ALA A 81 8.05 -15.77 5.41
N THR A 82 6.94 -15.26 5.94
CA THR A 82 5.60 -15.36 5.33
C THR A 82 5.13 -14.00 4.84
N ALA A 83 4.72 -13.91 3.57
CA ALA A 83 4.11 -12.69 3.05
C ALA A 83 2.65 -12.57 3.49
N LEU A 84 2.23 -11.39 3.94
CA LEU A 84 0.83 -10.95 3.91
C LEU A 84 0.70 -9.91 2.80
N VAL A 85 0.26 -10.36 1.63
CA VAL A 85 0.19 -9.54 0.43
C VAL A 85 -1.26 -9.18 0.11
N SER A 86 -1.48 -7.92 -0.26
CA SER A 86 -2.64 -7.53 -1.06
C SER A 86 -2.46 -6.16 -1.69
N PHE A 87 -3.38 -5.77 -2.57
CA PHE A 87 -3.52 -4.39 -3.00
C PHE A 87 -3.80 -3.44 -1.79
N PRO A 88 -3.28 -2.20 -1.78
CA PRO A 88 -3.62 -1.21 -0.76
C PRO A 88 -5.14 -1.00 -0.60
N GLY A 89 -5.65 -0.93 0.64
CA GLY A 89 -7.09 -0.82 0.87
C GLY A 89 -7.83 -2.16 0.99
N SER A 90 -7.15 -3.30 0.85
CA SER A 90 -7.71 -4.65 1.04
C SER A 90 -7.64 -5.19 2.48
N GLY A 91 -7.38 -4.32 3.48
CA GLY A 91 -7.51 -4.71 4.89
C GLY A 91 -6.29 -5.33 5.58
N ASN A 92 -5.09 -5.29 4.99
CA ASN A 92 -3.88 -5.88 5.61
C ASN A 92 -3.65 -5.45 7.07
N THR A 93 -3.80 -4.16 7.38
CA THR A 93 -3.57 -3.67 8.76
C THR A 93 -4.55 -4.31 9.74
N TRP A 94 -5.77 -4.59 9.30
CA TRP A 94 -6.76 -5.28 10.12
C TRP A 94 -6.42 -6.76 10.29
N VAL A 95 -6.03 -7.47 9.22
CA VAL A 95 -5.58 -8.86 9.30
C VAL A 95 -4.35 -9.00 10.21
N ARG A 96 -3.37 -8.11 10.09
CA ARG A 96 -2.22 -8.06 11.01
C ARG A 96 -2.64 -7.87 12.46
N TYR A 97 -3.60 -6.99 12.72
CA TYR A 97 -4.14 -6.77 14.06
C TYR A 97 -4.81 -8.04 14.61
N LEU A 98 -5.63 -8.72 13.82
CA LEU A 98 -6.30 -9.96 14.20
C LEU A 98 -5.29 -11.08 14.49
N LEU A 99 -4.26 -11.24 13.66
CA LEU A 99 -3.18 -12.20 13.88
C LEU A 99 -2.41 -11.89 15.18
N GLN A 100 -2.08 -10.63 15.43
CA GLN A 100 -1.44 -10.20 16.68
C GLN A 100 -2.33 -10.46 17.90
N GLN A 101 -3.64 -10.21 17.80
CA GLN A 101 -4.59 -10.50 18.87
C GLN A 101 -4.67 -11.99 19.17
N ALA A 102 -4.77 -12.83 18.14
CA ALA A 102 -4.91 -14.27 18.29
C ALA A 102 -3.62 -14.91 18.83
N THR A 103 -2.47 -14.60 18.22
CA THR A 103 -1.21 -15.32 18.45
C THR A 103 -0.31 -14.71 19.51
N GLY A 104 -0.41 -13.39 19.73
CA GLY A 104 0.58 -12.65 20.50
C GLY A 104 1.92 -12.46 19.79
N TYR A 105 2.08 -12.86 18.52
CA TYR A 105 3.31 -12.64 17.77
C TYR A 105 3.26 -11.33 16.99
N TYR A 106 4.40 -10.65 16.93
CA TYR A 106 4.53 -9.46 16.09
C TYR A 106 4.26 -9.76 14.62
N SER A 107 3.67 -8.78 13.93
CA SER A 107 3.59 -8.77 12.46
C SER A 107 4.51 -7.69 11.88
N GLY A 108 5.27 -8.05 10.87
CA GLY A 108 6.20 -7.19 10.18
C GLY A 108 5.60 -6.47 8.97
N SER A 109 6.44 -5.67 8.32
CA SER A 109 6.10 -4.88 7.14
C SER A 109 7.38 -4.55 6.39
N VAL A 110 7.35 -4.60 5.06
CA VAL A 110 8.46 -4.10 4.22
C VAL A 110 8.59 -2.57 4.29
N TYR A 111 7.62 -1.90 4.90
CA TYR A 111 7.56 -0.45 5.03
C TYR A 111 7.93 0.01 6.45
N LYS A 112 8.19 1.33 6.58
CA LYS A 112 8.42 1.99 7.86
C LYS A 112 7.33 3.03 8.13
N ASP A 113 6.19 2.58 8.64
CA ASP A 113 5.12 3.48 9.04
C ASP A 113 5.23 3.86 10.52
N TYR A 114 5.75 5.07 10.80
CA TYR A 114 5.92 5.55 12.18
C TYR A 114 4.61 5.68 12.95
N ALA A 115 3.49 5.94 12.28
CA ALA A 115 2.20 6.04 12.94
C ALA A 115 1.72 4.65 13.37
N LEU A 116 1.87 3.63 12.52
CA LEU A 116 1.55 2.25 12.89
C LEU A 116 2.51 1.70 13.96
N MET A 117 3.81 2.00 13.84
CA MET A 117 4.83 1.58 14.80
C MET A 117 4.55 2.07 16.22
N LYS A 118 4.11 3.33 16.36
CA LYS A 118 3.73 3.91 17.66
C LYS A 118 2.41 3.37 18.21
N ASN A 119 1.53 2.86 17.35
CA ASN A 119 0.13 2.57 17.72
C ASN A 119 -0.22 1.09 17.75
N GLY A 120 0.73 0.16 17.58
CA GLY A 120 0.42 -1.27 17.72
C GLY A 120 1.20 -2.23 16.83
N PHE A 121 2.05 -1.71 15.93
CA PHE A 121 2.84 -2.52 15.02
C PHE A 121 4.34 -2.26 15.21
N PRO A 122 4.92 -2.59 16.38
CA PRO A 122 6.30 -2.22 16.71
C PRO A 122 7.36 -2.84 15.78
N ALA A 123 7.01 -3.92 15.07
CA ALA A 123 7.88 -4.59 14.10
C ALA A 123 7.72 -4.06 12.65
N GLU A 124 7.25 -2.83 12.44
CA GLU A 124 7.44 -2.16 11.15
C GLU A 124 8.92 -2.20 10.73
N SER A 125 9.19 -2.39 9.44
CA SER A 125 10.53 -2.60 8.87
C SER A 125 11.23 -3.90 9.27
N VAL A 126 10.53 -4.84 9.91
CA VAL A 126 10.99 -6.23 10.04
C VAL A 126 10.35 -7.06 8.94
N SER A 127 11.18 -7.71 8.13
CA SER A 127 10.78 -8.46 6.94
C SER A 127 11.36 -9.87 6.88
N ASN A 128 11.68 -10.46 8.04
CA ASN A 128 12.25 -11.80 8.15
C ASN A 128 11.37 -12.74 9.00
N GLY A 129 11.87 -13.93 9.30
CA GLY A 129 11.19 -14.99 10.06
C GLY A 129 10.86 -14.73 11.53
N SER A 130 11.28 -13.59 12.10
CA SER A 130 11.02 -13.29 13.52
C SER A 130 9.59 -12.81 13.82
N VAL A 131 8.77 -12.64 12.78
CA VAL A 131 7.38 -12.17 12.84
C VAL A 131 6.44 -13.15 12.15
N VAL A 132 5.18 -13.20 12.58
CA VAL A 132 4.20 -14.19 12.06
C VAL A 132 3.90 -14.00 10.58
N VAL A 133 3.84 -12.75 10.12
CA VAL A 133 3.68 -12.38 8.71
C VAL A 133 4.36 -11.05 8.44
N VAL A 134 4.74 -10.80 7.19
CA VAL A 134 5.34 -9.55 6.69
C VAL A 134 4.41 -8.93 5.66
N LYS A 135 3.84 -7.77 5.99
CA LYS A 135 2.93 -7.05 5.10
C LYS A 135 3.68 -6.41 3.93
N THR A 136 3.18 -6.62 2.71
CA THR A 136 3.70 -5.99 1.48
C THR A 136 2.58 -5.63 0.50
N HIS A 137 2.80 -4.59 -0.29
CA HIS A 137 2.04 -4.29 -1.49
C HIS A 137 2.88 -4.45 -2.76
N GLU A 138 4.16 -4.80 -2.61
CA GLU A 138 5.08 -4.99 -3.72
C GLU A 138 4.78 -6.32 -4.44
N TRP A 139 5.08 -6.39 -5.73
CA TRP A 139 4.92 -7.58 -6.56
C TRP A 139 6.11 -7.72 -7.52
N GLY A 140 6.20 -8.87 -8.17
CA GLY A 140 7.29 -9.22 -9.07
C GLY A 140 8.07 -10.44 -8.54
N PRO A 141 8.83 -11.11 -9.42
CA PRO A 141 9.53 -12.34 -9.10
C PRO A 141 10.53 -12.15 -7.94
N GLU A 142 11.26 -11.03 -7.92
CA GLU A 142 12.24 -10.76 -6.87
C GLU A 142 11.60 -10.62 -5.49
N MET A 143 10.42 -10.01 -5.40
CA MET A 143 9.71 -9.93 -4.12
C MET A 143 9.13 -11.26 -3.69
N ARG A 144 8.62 -12.08 -4.62
CA ARG A 144 8.07 -13.40 -4.29
C ARG A 144 9.15 -14.34 -3.75
N LYS A 145 10.36 -14.33 -4.32
CA LYS A 145 11.49 -15.19 -3.92
C LYS A 145 11.95 -15.03 -2.46
N VAL A 146 11.67 -13.88 -1.84
CA VAL A 146 12.07 -13.62 -0.44
C VAL A 146 11.23 -14.39 0.56
N PHE A 147 10.03 -14.83 0.17
CA PHE A 147 9.08 -15.49 1.07
C PHE A 147 8.95 -16.98 0.78
N SER A 148 8.81 -17.77 1.83
CA SER A 148 8.62 -19.21 1.72
C SER A 148 7.16 -19.61 1.61
N ARG A 149 6.24 -18.77 2.11
CA ARG A 149 4.79 -18.94 2.04
C ARG A 149 4.10 -17.58 1.94
N ALA A 150 2.86 -17.55 1.45
CA ALA A 150 2.13 -16.30 1.26
C ALA A 150 0.64 -16.43 1.61
N VAL A 151 0.12 -15.42 2.31
CA VAL A 151 -1.31 -15.17 2.46
C VAL A 151 -1.67 -14.01 1.53
N LEU A 152 -2.49 -14.29 0.52
CA LEU A 152 -2.97 -13.32 -0.46
C LEU A 152 -4.40 -12.89 -0.13
N VAL A 153 -4.57 -11.64 0.29
CA VAL A 153 -5.89 -11.06 0.55
C VAL A 153 -6.41 -10.38 -0.72
N VAL A 154 -7.52 -10.85 -1.26
CA VAL A 154 -8.21 -10.25 -2.40
C VAL A 154 -9.49 -9.61 -1.91
N ARG A 155 -9.73 -8.37 -2.35
CA ARG A 155 -10.93 -7.59 -2.01
C ARG A 155 -11.59 -7.12 -3.29
N ASP A 156 -12.92 -6.94 -3.27
CA ASP A 156 -13.65 -6.26 -4.34
C ASP A 156 -12.91 -4.99 -4.80
N PRO A 157 -12.59 -4.87 -6.11
CA PRO A 157 -11.72 -3.80 -6.60
C PRO A 157 -12.33 -2.42 -6.42
N TYR A 158 -13.66 -2.26 -6.53
CA TYR A 158 -14.31 -0.96 -6.30
C TYR A 158 -14.07 -0.49 -4.86
N SER A 159 -14.36 -1.38 -3.91
CA SER A 159 -14.18 -1.14 -2.48
C SER A 159 -12.72 -0.90 -2.11
N ALA A 160 -11.79 -1.67 -2.69
CA ALA A 160 -10.37 -1.55 -2.42
C ALA A 160 -9.79 -0.22 -2.97
N ILE A 161 -10.11 0.13 -4.22
CA ILE A 161 -9.67 1.39 -4.86
C ILE A 161 -10.20 2.59 -4.09
N GLN A 162 -11.49 2.58 -3.73
CA GLN A 162 -12.07 3.67 -2.93
C GLN A 162 -11.46 3.73 -1.53
N ALA A 163 -11.18 2.58 -0.90
CA ALA A 163 -10.52 2.54 0.40
C ALA A 163 -9.08 3.10 0.36
N GLU A 164 -8.36 2.88 -0.73
CA GLU A 164 -7.03 3.45 -0.95
C GLU A 164 -7.09 4.95 -1.23
N PHE A 165 -8.08 5.41 -2.01
CA PHE A 165 -8.30 6.84 -2.23
C PHE A 165 -8.60 7.59 -0.93
N ASN A 166 -9.47 7.00 -0.10
CA ASN A 166 -9.76 7.48 1.24
C ASN A 166 -8.51 7.52 2.11
N ARG A 167 -7.63 6.50 2.03
CA ARG A 167 -6.38 6.46 2.79
C ARG A 167 -5.42 7.57 2.38
N GLN A 168 -5.25 7.80 1.08
CA GLN A 168 -4.34 8.83 0.57
C GLN A 168 -4.85 10.25 0.83
N SER A 169 -6.17 10.44 0.85
CA SER A 169 -6.79 11.76 1.01
C SER A 169 -7.13 12.11 2.46
N GLY A 170 -7.39 11.11 3.32
CA GLY A 170 -7.87 11.28 4.69
C GLY A 170 -7.05 10.58 5.76
N GLY A 171 -5.95 9.90 5.40
CA GLY A 171 -5.12 9.12 6.33
C GLY A 171 -5.65 7.70 6.59
N HIS A 172 -4.96 6.93 7.43
CA HIS A 172 -5.21 5.48 7.62
C HIS A 172 -6.68 5.13 7.88
N ILE A 173 -7.35 5.89 8.75
CA ILE A 173 -8.74 5.67 9.15
C ILE A 173 -9.71 6.73 8.61
N GLY A 174 -9.23 7.72 7.85
CA GLY A 174 -10.07 8.81 7.35
C GLY A 174 -10.69 8.54 6.00
N HIS A 175 -11.43 9.53 5.50
CA HIS A 175 -12.12 9.51 4.23
C HIS A 175 -11.70 10.69 3.38
N ALA A 176 -11.69 10.50 2.06
CA ALA A 176 -11.63 11.61 1.12
C ALA A 176 -12.90 12.44 1.27
N GLN A 177 -12.75 13.77 1.27
CA GLN A 177 -13.89 14.67 1.18
C GLN A 177 -14.56 14.53 -0.21
N PRO A 178 -15.89 14.72 -0.33
CA PRO A 178 -16.61 14.56 -1.59
C PRO A 178 -16.02 15.34 -2.77
N ASP A 179 -15.53 16.55 -2.53
CA ASP A 179 -14.89 17.43 -3.53
C ASP A 179 -13.64 16.81 -4.17
N LYS A 180 -12.95 15.89 -3.48
CA LYS A 180 -11.76 15.21 -4.02
C LYS A 180 -12.09 14.31 -5.20
N TYR A 181 -13.31 13.75 -5.24
CA TYR A 181 -13.78 12.92 -6.35
C TYR A 181 -14.09 13.75 -7.59
N THR A 182 -14.54 14.99 -7.41
CA THR A 182 -14.91 15.91 -8.50
C THR A 182 -13.80 16.90 -8.87
N ARG A 183 -12.67 16.87 -8.16
CA ARG A 183 -11.50 17.73 -8.40
C ARG A 183 -11.06 17.69 -9.86
N ASP A 184 -10.76 18.86 -10.42
CA ASP A 184 -10.33 19.04 -11.81
C ASP A 184 -11.32 18.43 -12.82
N GLY A 185 -12.62 18.56 -12.55
CA GLY A 185 -13.68 17.97 -13.36
C GLY A 185 -13.72 16.44 -13.30
N GLY A 186 -13.22 15.85 -12.22
CA GLY A 186 -13.14 14.39 -12.03
C GLY A 186 -11.88 13.74 -12.64
N ARG A 187 -11.04 14.49 -13.37
CA ARG A 187 -9.83 13.93 -14.02
C ARG A 187 -8.85 13.29 -13.04
N TYR A 188 -8.72 13.87 -11.83
CA TYR A 188 -7.85 13.29 -10.80
C TYR A 188 -8.34 11.91 -10.36
N TRP A 189 -9.65 11.78 -10.11
CA TRP A 189 -10.28 10.51 -9.75
C TRP A 189 -10.22 9.51 -10.91
N GLU A 190 -10.49 9.93 -12.15
CA GLU A 190 -10.40 9.05 -13.33
C GLU A 190 -8.99 8.47 -13.49
N LYS A 191 -7.96 9.33 -13.42
CA LYS A 191 -6.56 8.89 -13.47
C LYS A 191 -6.24 7.95 -12.32
N PHE A 192 -6.70 8.27 -11.10
CA PHE A 192 -6.49 7.44 -9.93
C PHE A 192 -7.10 6.05 -10.10
N VAL A 193 -8.38 5.94 -10.46
CA VAL A 193 -9.05 4.65 -10.67
C VAL A 193 -8.37 3.87 -11.78
N THR A 194 -8.00 4.52 -12.88
CA THR A 194 -7.31 3.86 -14.00
C THR A 194 -6.00 3.21 -13.55
N THR A 195 -5.15 3.97 -12.86
CA THR A 195 -3.88 3.45 -12.33
C THR A 195 -4.10 2.36 -11.28
N LYS A 196 -5.06 2.55 -10.37
CA LYS A 196 -5.29 1.63 -9.25
C LYS A 196 -5.99 0.35 -9.66
N ALA A 197 -6.88 0.36 -10.65
CA ALA A 197 -7.48 -0.84 -11.20
C ALA A 197 -6.44 -1.76 -11.85
N LEU A 198 -5.49 -1.19 -12.60
CA LEU A 198 -4.38 -1.93 -13.18
C LEU A 198 -3.43 -2.46 -12.09
N ALA A 199 -3.10 -1.65 -11.08
CA ALA A 199 -2.26 -2.10 -9.98
C ALA A 199 -2.93 -3.22 -9.18
N TRP A 200 -4.22 -3.11 -8.85
CA TRP A 200 -4.98 -4.17 -8.16
C TRP A 200 -4.94 -5.50 -8.93
N MET A 201 -5.16 -5.44 -10.25
CA MET A 201 -5.08 -6.60 -11.13
C MET A 201 -3.66 -7.18 -11.14
N ASN A 202 -2.65 -6.36 -11.43
CA ASN A 202 -1.26 -6.81 -11.58
C ASN A 202 -0.70 -7.40 -10.29
N THR A 203 -0.93 -6.77 -9.14
CA THR A 203 -0.49 -7.29 -7.84
C THR A 203 -1.13 -8.66 -7.59
N THR A 204 -2.45 -8.79 -7.79
CA THR A 204 -3.16 -10.04 -7.52
C THR A 204 -2.69 -11.15 -8.45
N LEU A 205 -2.67 -10.91 -9.76
CA LEU A 205 -2.23 -11.90 -10.74
C LEU A 205 -0.76 -12.28 -10.57
N ASP A 206 0.11 -11.35 -10.13
CA ASP A 206 1.50 -11.69 -9.89
C ASP A 206 1.66 -12.68 -8.73
N TRP A 207 0.97 -12.42 -7.63
CA TRP A 207 1.03 -13.26 -6.43
C TRP A 207 0.29 -14.58 -6.57
N LEU A 208 -0.70 -14.68 -7.46
CA LEU A 208 -1.30 -15.98 -7.83
C LEU A 208 -0.31 -16.93 -8.53
N LYS A 209 0.82 -16.43 -9.04
CA LYS A 209 1.91 -17.26 -9.60
C LYS A 209 2.95 -17.66 -8.53
N PHE A 210 2.70 -17.42 -7.25
CA PHE A 210 3.62 -17.82 -6.18
C PHE A 210 3.83 -19.34 -6.19
N GLU A 211 5.08 -19.79 -6.21
CA GLU A 211 5.45 -21.20 -6.38
C GLU A 211 5.40 -21.99 -5.07
N GLY A 212 5.43 -21.30 -3.92
CA GLY A 212 5.29 -21.92 -2.61
C GLY A 212 3.84 -22.02 -2.14
N PRO A 213 3.61 -22.47 -0.90
CA PRO A 213 2.28 -22.50 -0.30
C PRO A 213 1.63 -21.11 -0.32
N LEU A 214 0.44 -21.03 -0.93
CA LEU A 214 -0.34 -19.82 -1.07
C LEU A 214 -1.73 -20.02 -0.47
N HIS A 215 -2.07 -19.22 0.54
CA HIS A 215 -3.42 -19.18 1.10
C HIS A 215 -4.16 -17.96 0.56
N LEU A 216 -5.20 -18.21 -0.23
CA LEU A 216 -6.05 -17.16 -0.79
C LEU A 216 -7.17 -16.84 0.20
N VAL A 217 -7.31 -15.55 0.53
CA VAL A 217 -8.35 -15.04 1.44
C VAL A 217 -9.15 -13.99 0.71
N PHE A 218 -10.47 -14.14 0.65
CA PHE A 218 -11.34 -13.05 0.23
C PHE A 218 -11.67 -12.17 1.44
N TYR A 219 -11.46 -10.86 1.29
CA TYR A 219 -11.73 -9.90 2.36
C TYR A 219 -13.19 -9.89 2.77
N GLU A 220 -14.09 -10.10 1.81
CA GLU A 220 -15.52 -10.22 2.05
C GLU A 220 -15.84 -11.43 2.96
N ASP A 221 -15.18 -12.56 2.79
CA ASP A 221 -15.37 -13.74 3.67
C ASP A 221 -14.90 -13.46 5.09
N LEU A 222 -13.82 -12.68 5.27
CA LEU A 222 -13.39 -12.21 6.59
C LEU A 222 -14.43 -11.30 7.27
N LEU A 223 -15.27 -10.59 6.50
CA LEU A 223 -16.36 -9.78 7.05
C LEU A 223 -17.57 -10.65 7.43
N ASP A 224 -17.85 -11.66 6.62
CA ASP A 224 -19.05 -12.49 6.75
C ASP A 224 -18.88 -13.60 7.78
N ASN A 225 -17.69 -14.22 7.86
CA ASN A 225 -17.38 -15.32 8.78
C ASN A 225 -15.95 -15.22 9.33
N LEU A 226 -15.68 -14.15 10.08
CA LEU A 226 -14.36 -13.89 10.67
C LEU A 226 -13.77 -15.08 11.44
N PRO A 227 -14.49 -15.76 12.36
CA PRO A 227 -13.89 -16.84 13.15
C PRO A 227 -13.35 -17.95 12.26
N GLU A 228 -14.11 -18.36 11.24
CA GLU A 228 -13.72 -19.49 10.42
C GLU A 228 -12.58 -19.15 9.46
N GLU A 229 -12.60 -17.96 8.85
CA GLU A 229 -11.47 -17.50 8.04
C GLU A 229 -10.19 -17.31 8.86
N MET A 230 -10.30 -16.80 10.09
CA MET A 230 -9.13 -16.66 10.95
C MET A 230 -8.55 -18.02 11.37
N ARG A 231 -9.39 -19.05 11.60
CA ARG A 231 -8.89 -20.41 11.85
C ARG A 231 -8.12 -20.95 10.66
N ARG A 232 -8.66 -20.83 9.45
CA ARG A 232 -7.96 -21.23 8.21
C ARG A 232 -6.62 -20.54 8.03
N ILE A 233 -6.55 -19.23 8.29
CA ILE A 233 -5.30 -18.48 8.21
C ILE A 233 -4.31 -18.98 9.28
N LEU A 234 -4.74 -19.17 10.53
CA LEU A 234 -3.87 -19.65 11.60
C LEU A 234 -3.35 -21.06 11.35
N GLU A 235 -4.20 -21.95 10.84
CA GLU A 235 -3.83 -23.30 10.42
C GLU A 235 -2.77 -23.26 9.32
N PHE A 236 -2.98 -22.45 8.26
CA PHE A 236 -1.99 -22.27 7.21
C PHE A 236 -0.65 -21.70 7.71
N LEU A 237 -0.68 -20.89 8.76
CA LEU A 237 0.51 -20.31 9.38
C LEU A 237 1.17 -21.22 10.42
N ASP A 238 0.65 -22.44 10.63
CA ASP A 238 1.09 -23.38 11.68
C ASP A 238 1.09 -22.72 13.08
N GLN A 239 0.08 -21.91 13.38
CA GLN A 239 -0.04 -21.18 14.65
C GLN A 239 -1.11 -21.80 15.55
N GLU A 240 -0.66 -22.45 16.62
CA GLU A 240 -1.54 -22.92 17.68
C GLU A 240 -1.98 -21.74 18.58
N VAL A 241 -3.30 -21.59 18.75
CA VAL A 241 -3.90 -20.53 19.56
C VAL A 241 -4.91 -21.16 20.52
N SER A 242 -4.85 -20.80 21.80
CA SER A 242 -5.85 -21.26 22.77
C SER A 242 -7.23 -20.66 22.47
N GLU A 243 -8.29 -21.41 22.75
CA GLU A 243 -9.67 -20.92 22.59
C GLU A 243 -9.90 -19.59 23.31
N SER A 244 -9.31 -19.41 24.50
CA SER A 244 -9.41 -18.15 25.25
C SER A 244 -8.85 -16.93 24.50
N ASN A 245 -7.72 -17.10 23.80
CA ASN A 245 -7.08 -16.04 23.02
C ASN A 245 -7.83 -15.80 21.72
N PHE A 246 -8.32 -16.87 21.09
CA PHE A 246 -9.14 -16.79 19.90
C PHE A 246 -10.46 -16.05 20.17
N ASP A 247 -11.17 -16.41 21.24
CA ASP A 247 -12.39 -15.73 21.70
C ASP A 247 -12.13 -14.27 22.08
N CYS A 248 -10.97 -13.98 22.67
CA CYS A 248 -10.56 -12.60 22.92
C CYS A 248 -10.38 -11.81 21.62
N MET A 249 -9.72 -12.39 20.61
CA MET A 249 -9.54 -11.78 19.30
C MET A 249 -10.89 -11.47 18.64
N VAL A 250 -11.82 -12.43 18.64
CA VAL A 250 -13.18 -12.25 18.07
C VAL A 250 -13.93 -11.13 18.79
N ARG A 251 -13.87 -11.07 20.13
CA ARG A 251 -14.50 -9.98 20.91
C ARG A 251 -13.91 -8.60 20.62
N HIS A 252 -12.64 -8.52 20.23
CA HIS A 252 -11.94 -7.27 19.94
C HIS A 252 -11.72 -7.05 18.44
N GLN A 253 -12.45 -7.75 17.57
CA GLN A 253 -12.18 -7.82 16.14
C GLN A 253 -12.03 -6.47 15.44
N ASP A 254 -12.77 -5.42 15.82
CA ASP A 254 -12.75 -4.16 15.07
C ASP A 254 -11.47 -3.33 15.28
N GLY A 255 -10.84 -3.43 16.46
CA GLY A 255 -9.69 -2.60 16.84
C GLY A 255 -9.89 -1.10 16.58
N ILE A 256 -8.79 -0.36 16.35
CA ILE A 256 -8.83 1.05 15.93
C ILE A 256 -8.59 1.25 14.43
N TYR A 257 -8.33 0.17 13.69
CA TYR A 257 -7.87 0.22 12.30
C TYR A 257 -8.95 -0.08 11.28
N LYS A 258 -10.10 -0.60 11.72
CA LYS A 258 -11.26 -0.79 10.85
C LYS A 258 -11.93 0.57 10.62
N ARG A 259 -11.83 1.07 9.39
CA ARG A 259 -12.49 2.31 8.98
C ARG A 259 -14.01 2.10 9.00
N ARG A 260 -14.74 2.99 9.69
CA ARG A 260 -16.21 3.01 9.62
C ARG A 260 -16.66 3.32 8.20
N ARG A 261 -17.69 2.63 7.71
CA ARG A 261 -18.23 2.92 6.37
C ARG A 261 -18.86 4.32 6.38
N ARG A 262 -18.49 5.14 5.41
CA ARG A 262 -19.12 6.44 5.13
C ARG A 262 -19.56 6.41 3.67
N PRO A 263 -20.84 6.13 3.38
CA PRO A 263 -21.31 6.09 2.00
C PRO A 263 -21.22 7.49 1.38
N LEU A 264 -20.91 7.53 0.09
CA LEU A 264 -21.08 8.73 -0.71
C LEU A 264 -22.55 8.83 -1.11
N ASN A 265 -23.04 10.06 -1.26
CA ASN A 265 -24.38 10.34 -1.79
C ASN A 265 -24.43 10.34 -3.33
N PHE A 266 -23.32 10.00 -3.99
CA PHE A 266 -23.21 9.85 -5.44
C PHE A 266 -22.33 8.65 -5.77
N ASP A 267 -22.47 8.12 -6.98
CA ASP A 267 -21.59 7.10 -7.52
C ASP A 267 -20.35 7.75 -8.13
N PRO A 268 -19.14 7.54 -7.56
CA PRO A 268 -17.94 8.13 -8.13
C PRO A 268 -17.49 7.41 -9.42
N PHE A 269 -18.00 6.22 -9.75
CA PHE A 269 -17.53 5.45 -10.90
C PHE A 269 -18.41 5.68 -12.14
N THR A 270 -17.87 6.44 -13.11
CA THR A 270 -18.50 6.57 -14.43
C THR A 270 -18.57 5.24 -15.17
N ALA A 271 -19.44 5.12 -16.17
CA ALA A 271 -19.57 3.90 -16.98
C ALA A 271 -18.23 3.43 -17.60
N LYS A 272 -17.40 4.38 -18.06
CA LYS A 272 -16.04 4.11 -18.57
C LYS A 272 -15.14 3.50 -17.49
N LEU A 273 -15.14 4.07 -16.30
CA LEU A 273 -14.35 3.55 -15.17
C LEU A 273 -14.82 2.16 -14.74
N ARG A 274 -16.14 1.94 -14.69
CA ARG A 274 -16.74 0.63 -14.40
C ARG A 274 -16.31 -0.42 -15.40
N ALA A 275 -16.39 -0.11 -16.70
CA ALA A 275 -15.96 -1.04 -17.75
C ALA A 275 -14.49 -1.47 -17.60
N LEU A 276 -13.60 -0.55 -17.21
CA LEU A 276 -12.20 -0.87 -16.90
C LEU A 276 -12.08 -1.76 -15.65
N VAL A 277 -12.70 -1.36 -14.53
CA VAL A 277 -12.61 -2.09 -13.26
C VAL A 277 -13.18 -3.50 -13.41
N ASP A 278 -14.33 -3.65 -14.07
CA ASP A 278 -14.95 -4.94 -14.33
C ASP A 278 -14.10 -5.82 -15.26
N ARG A 279 -13.38 -5.22 -16.21
CA ARG A 279 -12.44 -5.96 -17.05
C ARG A 279 -11.27 -6.50 -16.24
N CYS A 280 -10.65 -5.66 -15.40
CA CYS A 280 -9.61 -6.09 -14.47
C CYS A 280 -10.11 -7.22 -13.55
N ARG A 281 -11.31 -7.05 -12.98
CA ARG A 281 -11.97 -8.04 -12.12
C ARG A 281 -12.14 -9.38 -12.84
N ARG A 282 -12.72 -9.39 -14.03
CA ARG A 282 -12.97 -10.64 -14.80
C ARG A 282 -11.69 -11.44 -15.04
N LEU A 283 -10.57 -10.77 -15.24
CA LEU A 283 -9.29 -11.43 -15.48
C LEU A 283 -8.73 -12.04 -14.19
N VAL A 284 -8.80 -11.31 -13.08
CA VAL A 284 -8.47 -11.88 -11.75
C VAL A 284 -9.39 -13.04 -11.42
N ASP A 285 -10.71 -12.91 -11.60
CA ASP A 285 -11.68 -13.97 -11.33
C ASP A 285 -11.38 -15.23 -12.15
N ARG A 286 -10.90 -15.09 -13.39
CA ARG A 286 -10.48 -16.22 -14.22
C ARG A 286 -9.25 -16.93 -13.63
N ALA A 287 -8.22 -16.18 -13.24
CA ALA A 287 -7.01 -16.76 -12.65
C ALA A 287 -7.28 -17.39 -11.27
N VAL A 288 -8.12 -16.76 -10.45
CA VAL A 288 -8.56 -17.28 -9.16
C VAL A 288 -9.34 -18.58 -9.33
N ARG A 289 -10.28 -18.65 -10.27
CA ARG A 289 -11.00 -19.91 -10.55
C ARG A 289 -10.06 -21.03 -10.99
N GLU A 290 -9.07 -20.73 -11.81
CA GLU A 290 -8.05 -21.70 -12.20
C GLU A 290 -7.26 -22.22 -10.99
N MET A 291 -6.81 -21.32 -10.12
CA MET A 291 -6.09 -21.67 -8.89
C MET A 291 -6.93 -22.58 -7.99
N LEU A 292 -8.19 -22.23 -7.77
CA LEU A 292 -9.11 -23.00 -6.92
C LEU A 292 -9.45 -24.37 -7.53
N ALA A 293 -9.38 -24.50 -8.85
CA ALA A 293 -9.53 -25.78 -9.55
C ALA A 293 -8.24 -26.63 -9.55
N GLY A 294 -7.14 -26.13 -8.96
CA GLY A 294 -5.83 -26.80 -8.96
C GLY A 294 -5.11 -26.75 -10.32
N GLY A 295 -5.48 -25.80 -11.19
CA GLY A 295 -4.92 -25.65 -12.53
C GLY A 295 -3.64 -24.80 -12.59
N ASP A 296 -3.10 -24.64 -13.81
CA ASP A 296 -1.88 -23.85 -14.05
C ASP A 296 -2.22 -22.36 -14.21
N VAL A 297 -2.14 -21.63 -13.10
CA VAL A 297 -2.38 -20.19 -13.07
C VAL A 297 -1.38 -19.43 -13.92
N SER A 298 -0.13 -19.88 -14.00
CA SER A 298 0.90 -19.20 -14.79
C SER A 298 0.58 -19.27 -16.27
N LEU A 299 0.14 -20.43 -16.77
CA LEU A 299 -0.34 -20.60 -18.14
C LEU A 299 -1.51 -19.66 -18.43
N VAL A 300 -2.52 -19.65 -17.54
CA VAL A 300 -3.70 -18.80 -17.70
C VAL A 300 -3.30 -17.32 -17.73
N VAL A 301 -2.49 -16.86 -16.77
CA VAL A 301 -2.03 -15.46 -16.67
C VAL A 301 -1.18 -15.06 -17.88
N ASN A 302 -0.25 -15.90 -18.33
CA ASN A 302 0.63 -15.61 -19.47
C ASN A 302 -0.14 -15.52 -20.79
N ASN A 303 -1.23 -16.30 -20.93
CA ASN A 303 -2.09 -16.28 -22.12
C ASN A 303 -3.09 -15.12 -22.12
N MET A 304 -3.24 -14.38 -21.02
CA MET A 304 -4.13 -13.24 -20.98
C MET A 304 -3.44 -12.02 -21.60
N ASN A 305 -4.03 -11.48 -22.66
CA ASN A 305 -3.53 -10.28 -23.32
C ASN A 305 -3.90 -9.02 -22.52
N TYR A 306 -3.12 -8.70 -21.49
CA TYR A 306 -3.32 -7.49 -20.68
C TYR A 306 -2.76 -6.20 -21.30
N ALA A 307 -1.92 -6.30 -22.33
CA ALA A 307 -1.25 -5.16 -22.97
C ALA A 307 -2.24 -4.14 -23.57
N ASN A 308 -3.49 -4.55 -23.79
CA ASN A 308 -4.55 -3.72 -24.34
C ASN A 308 -5.49 -3.11 -23.28
N VAL A 309 -5.42 -3.54 -22.02
CA VAL A 309 -6.31 -3.03 -20.95
C VAL A 309 -6.07 -1.54 -20.69
N SER A 310 -4.84 -1.05 -20.88
CA SER A 310 -4.50 0.38 -20.82
C SER A 310 -4.71 1.12 -22.15
N LYS A 311 -4.52 0.45 -23.30
CA LYS A 311 -4.55 1.07 -24.64
C LYS A 311 -5.97 1.38 -25.13
N GLU A 312 -6.98 0.56 -24.80
CA GLU A 312 -8.38 0.80 -25.18
C GLU A 312 -9.02 2.01 -24.47
N ASN A 313 -8.39 2.57 -23.43
CA ASN A 313 -8.88 3.76 -22.72
C ASN A 313 -8.34 5.09 -23.28
N HIS A 314 -7.39 5.03 -24.23
CA HIS A 314 -6.94 6.17 -25.02
C HIS A 314 -7.61 6.12 -26.40
N ASN A 315 -8.91 6.43 -26.44
CA ASN A 315 -9.57 6.70 -27.71
C ASN A 315 -9.10 8.09 -28.19
N PRO A 316 -8.54 8.25 -29.41
CA PRO A 316 -7.99 9.52 -29.90
C PRO A 316 -9.06 10.56 -30.32
N GLY A 317 -10.24 10.51 -29.69
CA GLY A 317 -11.39 11.37 -29.99
C GLY A 317 -11.44 12.69 -29.22
N ASP A 318 -10.56 12.90 -28.23
CA ASP A 318 -10.41 14.21 -27.58
C ASP A 318 -9.24 14.97 -28.23
N ARG A 319 -9.53 15.65 -29.34
CA ARG A 319 -8.81 16.84 -29.81
C ARG A 319 -9.79 17.99 -29.96
#